data_AF-A0A969YSM6-F1
#
_entry.id   AF-A0A969YSM6-F1
#
_cell.length_a   1.000
_cell.length_b   1.000
_cell.length_c   1.000
_cell.angle_alpha   90.00
_cell.angle_beta   90.00
_cell.angle_gamma   90.00
#
_symmetry.space_group_name_H-M   'P 1'
#
loop_
_entity.id
_entity.type
_entity.pdbx_description
1 polymer ?
#
loop_
_entity_poly.entity_id
_entity_poly.type
_entity_poly.pdbx_seq_one_letter_code
_entity_poly.pdbx_strand_id
1 'polypeptide(L)'
;MFRGIIVVLAVLGIMALFSSSPALSQERPKEWVDVDLNTLDCRDFLRTSGRERDLVVAFYHGVVTGMKKETIVNVPLLSEVTDKTVEQCIDNPKEVLLKVFQSKRQ
;
A
#
# COMPACT_ATOMS: atom_id res chain seq x y z
N MET A 1 59.13 33.07 -12.56
CA MET A 1 58.41 31.93 -13.18
C MET A 1 57.93 30.89 -12.18
N PHE A 2 58.68 30.51 -11.14
CA PHE A 2 58.28 29.43 -10.20
C PHE A 2 57.12 29.72 -9.22
N ARG A 3 56.75 30.99 -8.98
CA ARG A 3 55.63 31.34 -8.05
C ARG A 3 54.24 31.11 -8.66
N GLY A 4 54.10 31.13 -9.98
CA GLY A 4 52.81 30.90 -10.66
C GLY A 4 52.41 29.42 -10.72
N ILE A 5 53.39 28.51 -10.81
CA ILE A 5 53.16 27.07 -10.93
C ILE A 5 52.57 26.49 -9.63
N ILE A 6 53.00 27.00 -8.47
CA ILE A 6 52.51 26.56 -7.16
C ILE A 6 51.02 26.91 -6.97
N VAL A 7 50.58 28.07 -7.46
CA VAL A 7 49.19 28.52 -7.34
C VAL A 7 48.26 27.68 -8.23
N VAL A 8 48.69 27.33 -9.44
CA VAL A 8 47.90 26.51 -10.37
C VAL A 8 47.70 25.08 -9.82
N LEU A 9 48.72 24.49 -9.18
CA LEU A 9 48.61 23.18 -8.55
C LEU A 9 47.68 23.17 -7.33
N ALA A 10 47.63 24.26 -6.56
CA ALA A 10 46.75 24.38 -5.39
C ALA A 10 45.27 24.48 -5.78
N VAL A 11 44.93 25.14 -6.89
CA VAL A 11 43.53 25.30 -7.35
C VAL A 11 42.99 24.00 -7.96
N LEU A 12 43.83 23.22 -8.66
CA LEU A 12 43.44 21.90 -9.20
C LEU A 12 43.19 20.86 -8.09
N GLY A 13 43.86 20.97 -6.94
CA GLY A 13 43.65 20.06 -5.80
C GLY A 13 42.31 20.23 -5.09
N ILE A 14 41.72 21.43 -5.09
CA ILE A 14 40.50 21.74 -4.33
C ILE A 14 39.24 21.23 -5.06
N MET A 15 39.27 21.12 -6.40
CA MET A 15 38.12 20.65 -7.19
C MET A 15 37.83 19.15 -7.04
N ALA A 16 38.82 18.36 -6.58
CA ALA A 16 38.65 16.91 -6.36
C ALA A 16 37.88 16.57 -5.06
N LEU A 17 37.59 17.56 -4.21
CA LEU A 17 36.86 17.34 -2.95
C LEU A 17 35.33 17.48 -3.07
N PHE A 18 34.82 17.85 -4.25
CA PHE A 18 33.39 17.92 -4.54
C PHE A 18 32.89 16.71 -5.34
N SER A 19 33.45 15.52 -5.09
CA SER A 19 32.83 14.27 -5.54
C SER A 19 31.50 14.09 -4.81
N SER A 20 30.43 14.66 -5.37
CA SER A 20 29.07 14.30 -5.04
C SER A 20 28.94 12.79 -5.25
N SER A 21 28.89 12.03 -4.16
CA SER A 21 28.57 10.62 -4.23
C SER A 21 27.26 10.49 -5.01
N PRO A 22 27.20 9.70 -6.09
CA PRO A 22 25.91 9.37 -6.68
C PRO A 22 25.13 8.64 -5.59
N ALA A 23 24.07 9.27 -5.10
CA ALA A 23 23.09 8.61 -4.24
C ALA A 23 22.37 7.57 -5.10
N LEU A 24 23.00 6.40 -5.24
CA LEU A 24 22.33 5.23 -5.79
C LEU A 24 21.26 4.82 -4.78
N SER A 25 20.01 5.11 -5.09
CA SER A 25 18.87 4.54 -4.39
C SER A 25 18.94 3.02 -4.55
N GLN A 26 19.48 2.34 -3.54
CA GLN A 26 19.55 0.88 -3.52
C GLN A 26 18.12 0.37 -3.36
N GLU A 27 17.52 -0.10 -4.47
CA GLU A 27 16.24 -0.82 -4.42
C GLU A 27 16.44 -2.06 -3.55
N ARG A 28 16.00 -1.99 -2.29
CA ARG A 28 15.94 -3.17 -1.44
C ARG A 28 14.97 -4.15 -2.12
N PRO A 29 15.29 -5.45 -2.19
CA PRO A 29 14.34 -6.46 -2.63
C PRO A 29 13.03 -6.23 -1.87
N LYS A 30 11.93 -6.00 -2.60
CA LYS A 30 10.61 -5.92 -1.96
C LYS A 30 10.38 -7.29 -1.32
N GLU A 31 10.47 -7.33 -0.01
CA GLU A 31 10.04 -8.48 0.78
C GLU A 31 8.57 -8.72 0.47
N TRP A 32 8.25 -9.94 0.04
CA TRP A 32 6.86 -10.33 -0.15
C TRP A 32 6.19 -10.32 1.21
N VAL A 33 5.20 -9.47 1.38
CA VAL A 33 4.37 -9.46 2.59
C VAL A 33 3.20 -10.37 2.32
N ASP A 34 3.20 -11.54 2.94
CA ASP A 34 2.04 -12.42 2.96
C ASP A 34 0.91 -11.72 3.74
N VAL A 35 -0.27 -11.65 3.13
CA VAL A 35 -1.47 -11.06 3.75
C VAL A 35 -2.47 -12.18 4.01
N ASP A 36 -2.69 -12.50 5.28
CA ASP A 36 -3.77 -13.41 5.67
C ASP A 36 -5.10 -12.63 5.76
N LEU A 37 -6.02 -12.95 4.88
CA LEU A 37 -7.35 -12.31 4.84
C LEU A 37 -8.24 -12.71 6.01
N ASN A 38 -7.84 -13.72 6.79
CA ASN A 38 -8.56 -14.17 7.97
C ASN A 38 -8.17 -13.41 9.25
N THR A 39 -7.14 -12.56 9.18
CA THR A 39 -6.65 -11.83 10.36
C THR A 39 -7.04 -10.35 10.37
N LEU A 40 -7.44 -9.77 9.23
CA LEU A 40 -7.88 -8.38 9.17
C LEU A 40 -9.25 -8.25 9.85
N ASP A 41 -9.30 -7.50 10.94
CA ASP A 41 -10.55 -7.23 11.65
C ASP A 41 -11.23 -5.94 11.16
N CYS A 42 -12.49 -5.81 11.52
CA CYS A 42 -13.31 -4.64 11.21
C CYS A 42 -12.73 -3.33 11.77
N ARG A 43 -12.04 -3.36 12.91
CA ARG A 43 -11.41 -2.18 13.50
C ARG A 43 -10.29 -1.66 12.61
N ASP A 44 -9.43 -2.54 12.14
CA ASP A 44 -8.31 -2.18 11.28
C ASP A 44 -8.81 -1.72 9.90
N PHE A 45 -9.85 -2.35 9.37
CA PHE A 45 -10.56 -1.84 8.20
C PHE A 45 -11.07 -0.41 8.39
N LEU A 46 -11.77 -0.12 9.49
CA LEU A 46 -12.31 1.21 9.76
C LEU A 46 -11.22 2.29 9.92
N ARG A 47 -9.99 1.89 10.27
CA ARG A 47 -8.83 2.80 10.34
C ARG A 47 -8.23 3.13 8.97
N THR A 48 -8.42 2.28 7.96
CA THR A 48 -8.04 2.62 6.57
C THR A 48 -8.84 3.82 6.08
N SER A 49 -8.32 4.61 5.15
CA SER A 49 -9.06 5.75 4.59
C SER A 49 -8.63 6.07 3.16
N GLY A 50 -9.47 6.87 2.48
CA GLY A 50 -9.24 7.26 1.09
C GLY A 50 -8.95 6.08 0.18
N ARG A 51 -7.94 6.23 -0.68
CA ARG A 51 -7.58 5.23 -1.69
C ARG A 51 -7.23 3.85 -1.12
N GLU A 52 -6.64 3.78 0.07
CA GLU A 52 -6.32 2.49 0.69
C GLU A 52 -7.59 1.71 1.00
N ARG A 53 -8.59 2.39 1.59
CA ARG A 53 -9.89 1.79 1.87
C ARG A 53 -10.57 1.33 0.58
N ASP A 54 -10.54 2.15 -0.47
CA ASP A 54 -11.15 1.81 -1.76
C ASP A 54 -10.55 0.54 -2.35
N LEU A 55 -9.22 0.37 -2.24
CA LEU A 55 -8.52 -0.84 -2.67
C LEU A 55 -8.89 -2.06 -1.84
N VAL A 56 -8.97 -1.92 -0.50
CA VAL A 56 -9.40 -3.01 0.38
C VAL A 56 -10.81 -3.44 0.03
N VAL A 57 -11.75 -2.51 -0.12
CA VAL A 57 -13.14 -2.80 -0.49
C VAL A 57 -13.19 -3.54 -1.83
N ALA A 58 -12.52 -3.01 -2.87
CA ALA A 58 -12.51 -3.64 -4.20
C ALA A 58 -11.89 -5.06 -4.15
N PHE A 59 -10.80 -5.22 -3.41
CA PHE A 59 -10.13 -6.51 -3.26
C PHE A 59 -11.01 -7.54 -2.56
N TYR A 60 -11.68 -7.18 -1.46
CA TYR A 60 -12.57 -8.08 -0.73
C TYR A 60 -13.81 -8.46 -1.56
N HIS A 61 -14.38 -7.52 -2.31
CA HIS A 61 -15.42 -7.86 -3.30
C HIS A 61 -14.90 -8.86 -4.34
N GLY A 62 -13.69 -8.65 -4.86
CA GLY A 62 -13.06 -9.56 -5.81
C GLY A 62 -12.88 -10.96 -5.25
N VAL A 63 -12.38 -11.08 -4.02
CA VAL A 63 -12.20 -12.36 -3.32
C VAL A 63 -13.54 -13.09 -3.17
N VAL A 64 -14.57 -12.42 -2.64
CA VAL A 64 -15.89 -13.04 -2.46
C VAL A 64 -16.53 -13.44 -3.80
N THR A 65 -16.40 -12.59 -4.83
CA THR A 65 -16.86 -12.89 -6.19
C THR A 65 -16.20 -14.16 -6.74
N GLY A 66 -14.87 -14.27 -6.60
CA GLY A 66 -14.11 -15.45 -7.00
C GLY A 66 -14.51 -16.71 -6.24
N MET A 67 -14.73 -16.61 -4.93
CA MET A 67 -15.24 -17.72 -4.11
C MET A 67 -16.63 -18.20 -4.57
N LYS A 68 -17.50 -17.29 -5.01
CA LYS A 68 -18.81 -17.61 -5.58
C LYS A 68 -18.76 -18.08 -7.04
N LYS A 69 -17.58 -18.08 -7.68
CA LYS A 69 -17.39 -18.40 -9.10
C LYS A 69 -18.21 -17.51 -10.04
N GLU A 70 -18.47 -16.28 -9.61
CA GLU A 70 -19.19 -15.27 -10.40
C GLU A 70 -18.21 -14.58 -11.37
N THR A 71 -18.66 -14.33 -12.59
CA THR A 71 -17.93 -13.53 -13.59
C THR A 71 -18.66 -12.25 -13.96
N ILE A 72 -19.89 -12.08 -13.46
CA ILE A 72 -20.74 -10.91 -13.65
C ILE A 72 -21.13 -10.42 -12.26
N VAL A 73 -20.96 -9.12 -12.01
CA VAL A 73 -21.30 -8.48 -10.73
C VAL A 73 -22.31 -7.36 -10.93
N ASN A 74 -23.23 -7.23 -9.98
CA ASN A 74 -24.14 -6.09 -9.88
C ASN A 74 -23.46 -5.00 -9.05
N VAL A 75 -22.94 -3.96 -9.70
CA VAL A 75 -22.18 -2.88 -9.04
C VAL A 75 -23.01 -2.16 -7.96
N PRO A 76 -24.28 -1.76 -8.20
CA PRO A 76 -25.14 -1.23 -7.14
C PRO A 76 -25.24 -2.13 -5.89
N LEU A 77 -25.38 -3.44 -6.08
CA LEU A 77 -25.42 -4.40 -4.96
C LEU A 77 -24.09 -4.43 -4.19
N LEU A 78 -22.95 -4.34 -4.89
CA LEU A 78 -21.64 -4.29 -4.20
C LEU A 78 -21.48 -3.02 -3.35
N SER A 79 -22.04 -1.90 -3.81
CA SER A 79 -22.09 -0.67 -3.01
C SER A 79 -22.88 -0.89 -1.73
N GLU A 80 -24.10 -1.44 -1.83
CA GLU A 80 -24.95 -1.74 -0.67
C GLU A 80 -24.29 -2.71 0.31
N VAL A 81 -23.61 -3.74 -0.20
CA VAL A 81 -22.81 -4.66 0.61
C VAL A 81 -21.71 -3.94 1.37
N THR A 82 -21.07 -2.95 0.75
CA THR A 82 -20.02 -2.15 1.39
C THR A 82 -20.59 -1.35 2.55
N ASP A 83 -21.72 -0.67 2.33
CA ASP A 83 -22.39 0.12 3.36
C ASP A 83 -22.78 -0.76 4.57
N LYS A 84 -23.43 -1.89 4.31
CA LYS A 84 -23.79 -2.89 5.36
C LYS A 84 -22.59 -3.50 6.06
N THR A 85 -21.45 -3.62 5.37
CA THR A 85 -20.20 -4.11 5.96
C THR A 85 -19.60 -3.05 6.88
N VAL A 86 -19.60 -1.79 6.46
CA VAL A 86 -19.15 -0.67 7.30
C VAL A 86 -20.01 -0.57 8.56
N GLU A 87 -21.33 -0.64 8.43
CA GLU A 87 -22.27 -0.67 9.58
C GLU A 87 -21.96 -1.82 10.54
N GLN A 88 -21.85 -3.05 10.02
CA GLN A 88 -21.49 -4.21 10.85
C GLN A 88 -20.14 -4.01 11.56
N CYS A 89 -19.16 -3.43 10.87
CA CYS A 89 -17.84 -3.20 11.44
C CYS A 89 -17.83 -2.13 12.53
N ILE A 90 -18.72 -1.13 12.44
CA ILE A 90 -18.91 -0.13 13.49
C ILE A 90 -19.49 -0.80 14.73
N ASP A 91 -20.49 -1.66 14.57
CA ASP A 91 -21.14 -2.35 15.68
C ASP A 91 -20.24 -3.42 16.32
N ASN A 92 -19.47 -4.14 15.50
CA ASN A 92 -18.68 -5.31 15.91
C ASN A 92 -17.23 -5.22 15.41
N PRO A 93 -16.40 -4.33 15.98
CA PRO A 93 -15.06 -4.02 15.47
C PRO A 93 -14.05 -5.17 15.56
N LYS A 94 -14.36 -6.28 16.25
CA LYS A 94 -13.47 -7.45 16.36
C LYS A 94 -13.80 -8.57 15.36
N GLU A 95 -14.85 -8.40 14.55
CA GLU A 95 -15.19 -9.41 13.54
C GLU A 95 -14.15 -9.42 12.41
N VAL A 96 -13.90 -10.62 11.87
CA VAL A 96 -13.02 -10.80 10.72
C VAL A 96 -13.69 -10.23 9.48
N LEU A 97 -13.03 -9.29 8.80
CA LEU A 97 -13.60 -8.54 7.69
C LEU A 97 -14.11 -9.45 6.57
N LEU A 98 -13.34 -10.49 6.23
CA LEU A 98 -13.72 -11.43 5.17
C LEU A 98 -15.05 -12.11 5.46
N LYS A 99 -15.29 -12.50 6.72
CA LYS A 99 -16.54 -13.14 7.14
C LYS A 99 -17.73 -12.18 7.04
N VAL A 100 -17.51 -10.91 7.37
CA VAL A 100 -18.54 -9.87 7.22
C VAL A 100 -18.93 -9.73 5.75
N PHE A 101 -17.97 -9.51 4.85
CA PHE A 101 -18.24 -9.42 3.41
C PHE A 101 -18.97 -10.65 2.87
N GLN A 102 -18.55 -11.86 3.27
CA GLN A 102 -19.22 -13.11 2.90
C GLN A 102 -20.68 -13.14 3.38
N SER A 103 -20.93 -12.73 4.63
CA SER A 103 -22.29 -12.70 5.19
C SER A 103 -23.23 -11.73 4.49
N LYS A 104 -22.71 -10.61 3.98
CA LYS A 104 -23.53 -9.59 3.29
C LYS A 104 -23.74 -9.89 1.80
N ARG A 105 -22.95 -10.78 1.20
CA ARG A 105 -23.04 -11.23 -0.21
C ARG A 105 -23.91 -12.49 -0.41
N GLN A 106 -24.74 -12.84 0.56
CA GLN A 106 -25.71 -13.94 0.46
C GLN A 106 -26.77 -13.65 -0.60
#